data_AF-A0A5S9WJH9-F1
#
_entry.id   AF-A0A5S9WJH9-F1
#
_cell.length_a   1.000
_cell.length_b   1.000
_cell.length_c   1.000
_cell.angle_alpha   90.00
_cell.angle_beta   90.00
_cell.angle_gamma   90.00
#
_symmetry.space_group_name_H-M   'P 1'
#
loop_
_entity.id
_entity.type
_entity.pdbx_description
1 polymer ?
#
loop_
_entity_poly.entity_id
_entity_poly.type
_entity_poly.pdbx_seq_one_letter_code
_entity_poly.pdbx_strand_id
1 'polypeptide(L)'
;MKARYYKDSSILDAKDRQQQSYGWASIVAGIALLKKGTRHIIGDGKSIRLGLDNVVDSHPPRPLHIEERYKDLSLDNLFHYNGSSTSWDDSKIQQYVNPSDHDYIRRFYLSKIRKPDKLIWNYNTNGEYTVRSGYWFLTHDPYDDTPPINRPHGSPELKTKIWNLPIMPKLKHFIWRALSGALATKERLTTRGMRIDPTCPRCHSFNESINHALFTCLFATMAWRLADVTLFRNLQMSDSIAENINHILTLLQHKTITDFQKLLPYWLLWRIWKARNNVVFNNFRESPTNTALRSQA
;
A
#
# COMPACT_ATOMS: atom_id res chain seq x y z
N MET A 1 11.87 -3.53 20.81
CA MET A 1 10.86 -2.46 20.70
C MET A 1 10.16 -2.18 22.04
N LYS A 2 9.53 -3.18 22.70
CA LYS A 2 8.86 -3.02 24.00
C LYS A 2 9.68 -2.23 25.03
N ALA A 3 10.88 -2.69 25.37
CA ALA A 3 11.74 -2.04 26.37
C ALA A 3 12.05 -0.56 26.08
N ARG A 4 12.09 -0.16 24.80
CA ARG A 4 12.43 1.21 24.39
C ARG A 4 11.19 2.11 24.27
N TYR A 5 10.06 1.57 23.80
CA TYR A 5 8.94 2.40 23.37
C TYR A 5 7.64 2.21 24.18
N TYR A 6 7.39 1.02 24.73
CA TYR A 6 6.17 0.69 25.47
C TYR A 6 6.49 -0.34 26.57
N LYS A 7 7.39 0.02 27.49
CA LYS A 7 7.92 -0.92 28.49
C LYS A 7 6.82 -1.45 29.42
N ASP A 8 5.98 -0.52 29.88
CA ASP A 8 4.98 -0.75 30.93
C ASP A 8 3.54 -0.77 30.38
N SER A 9 3.38 -0.85 29.05
CA SER A 9 2.07 -0.79 28.40
C SER A 9 1.93 -1.82 27.27
N SER A 10 0.71 -1.94 26.73
CA SER A 10 0.45 -2.66 25.49
C SER A 10 0.99 -1.90 24.28
N ILE A 11 1.23 -2.61 23.17
CA ILE A 11 1.56 -2.02 21.87
C ILE A 11 0.45 -1.06 21.41
N LEU A 12 -0.82 -1.36 21.73
CA LEU A 12 -1.93 -0.50 21.35
C LEU A 12 -1.91 0.83 22.12
N ASP A 13 -1.42 0.84 23.36
CA ASP A 13 -1.33 2.04 24.20
C ASP A 13 0.00 2.77 24.08
N ALA A 14 0.82 2.36 23.12
CA ALA A 14 2.02 3.06 22.73
C ALA A 14 1.69 4.50 22.33
N LYS A 15 2.47 5.46 22.86
CA LYS A 15 2.37 6.89 22.54
C LYS A 15 3.61 7.37 21.80
N ASP A 16 3.47 8.52 21.15
CA ASP A 16 4.61 9.24 20.57
C ASP A 16 5.63 9.62 21.65
N ARG A 17 6.91 9.61 21.26
CA ARG A 17 8.02 10.06 22.11
C ARG A 17 8.81 11.15 21.39
N GLN A 18 9.30 12.15 22.13
CA GLN A 18 10.04 13.28 21.56
C GLN A 18 11.29 12.88 20.75
N GLN A 19 11.95 11.76 21.08
CA GLN A 19 13.13 11.25 20.35
C GLN A 19 12.86 9.87 19.71
N GLN A 20 11.84 9.80 18.86
CA GLN A 20 11.49 8.57 18.16
C GLN A 20 12.12 8.44 16.78
N SER A 21 12.47 7.20 16.40
CA SER A 21 12.87 6.90 15.03
C SER A 21 11.69 7.05 14.06
N TYR A 22 11.97 7.40 12.80
CA TYR A 22 10.95 7.47 11.74
C TYR A 22 10.09 6.20 11.64
N GLY A 23 10.73 5.02 11.73
CA GLY A 23 10.00 3.74 11.71
C GLY A 23 9.02 3.57 12.88
N TRP A 24 9.33 4.13 14.06
CA TRP A 24 8.42 4.09 15.21
C TRP A 24 7.25 5.05 15.02
N ALA A 25 7.48 6.26 14.51
CA ALA A 25 6.41 7.19 14.15
C ALA A 25 5.43 6.55 13.15
N SER A 26 5.93 5.81 12.15
CA SER A 26 5.09 5.07 11.21
C SER A 26 4.28 3.94 11.89
N ILE A 27 4.87 3.25 12.87
CA ILE A 27 4.17 2.22 13.65
C ILE A 27 3.05 2.85 14.49
N VAL A 28 3.30 3.99 15.16
CA VAL A 28 2.29 4.71 15.95
C VAL A 28 1.12 5.14 15.08
N ALA A 29 1.38 5.66 13.87
CA ALA A 29 0.33 5.98 12.91
C ALA A 29 -0.51 4.74 12.53
N GLY A 30 0.13 3.59 12.32
CA GLY A 30 -0.56 2.32 12.09
C GLY A 30 -1.37 1.84 13.30
N ILE A 31 -0.90 2.08 14.53
CA ILE A 31 -1.62 1.73 15.76
C ILE A 31 -2.89 2.57 15.91
N ALA A 32 -2.85 3.86 15.58
CA ALA A 32 -4.03 4.72 15.60
C ALA A 32 -5.14 4.18 14.66
N LEU A 33 -4.75 3.75 13.46
CA LEU A 33 -5.67 3.08 12.53
C LEU A 33 -6.24 1.78 13.12
N LEU A 34 -5.37 0.95 13.70
CA LEU A 34 -5.79 -0.31 14.32
C LEU A 34 -6.81 -0.05 15.42
N LYS A 35 -6.53 0.89 16.34
CA LYS A 35 -7.46 1.27 17.42
C LYS A 35 -8.82 1.70 16.87
N LYS A 36 -8.83 2.53 15.81
CA LYS A 36 -10.07 3.02 15.18
C LYS A 36 -10.89 1.89 14.55
N GLY A 37 -10.24 0.88 13.96
CA GLY A 37 -10.93 -0.24 13.30
C GLY A 37 -11.17 -1.49 14.17
N THR A 38 -10.63 -1.54 15.38
CA THR A 38 -10.87 -2.63 16.34
C THR A 38 -12.10 -2.41 17.20
N ARG A 39 -12.75 -3.51 17.59
CA ARG A 39 -13.91 -3.57 18.47
C ARG A 39 -13.74 -4.68 19.51
N HIS A 40 -14.25 -4.47 20.71
CA HIS A 40 -14.31 -5.48 21.75
C HIS A 40 -15.60 -6.31 21.64
N ILE A 41 -15.44 -7.63 21.62
CA ILE A 41 -16.51 -8.58 21.92
C ILE A 41 -16.60 -8.74 23.44
N ILE A 42 -17.80 -8.51 23.95
CA ILE A 42 -18.12 -8.56 25.37
C ILE A 42 -18.09 -10.01 25.86
N GLY A 43 -17.24 -10.28 26.85
CA GLY A 43 -17.15 -11.53 27.59
C GLY A 43 -17.67 -11.35 29.00
N ASP A 44 -16.78 -11.03 29.94
CA ASP A 44 -17.11 -10.72 31.34
C ASP A 44 -17.19 -9.21 31.61
N GLY A 45 -16.87 -8.38 30.62
CA GLY A 45 -17.04 -6.92 30.64
C GLY A 45 -16.01 -6.17 31.47
N LYS A 46 -15.10 -6.88 32.16
CA LYS A 46 -14.20 -6.31 33.17
C LYS A 46 -13.04 -5.52 32.60
N SER A 47 -12.63 -5.85 31.38
CA SER A 47 -11.50 -5.21 30.72
C SER A 47 -11.91 -4.10 29.75
N ILE A 48 -13.22 -3.87 29.60
CA ILE A 48 -13.78 -2.89 28.67
C ILE A 48 -14.24 -1.67 29.46
N ARG A 49 -13.65 -0.51 29.15
CA ARG A 49 -14.07 0.78 29.71
C ARG A 49 -15.18 1.37 28.86
N LEU A 50 -16.26 1.74 29.53
CA LEU A 50 -17.53 2.13 28.96
C LEU A 50 -17.44 3.24 27.91
N GLY A 51 -16.69 4.31 28.20
CA GLY A 51 -16.60 5.49 27.32
C GLY A 51 -15.31 5.61 26.53
N LEU A 52 -14.42 4.60 26.58
CA LEU A 52 -13.10 4.66 25.96
C LEU A 52 -12.84 3.52 24.98
N ASP A 53 -13.39 2.33 25.24
CA ASP A 53 -13.12 1.15 24.44
C ASP A 53 -14.26 0.89 23.45
N ASN A 54 -13.90 0.62 22.19
CA ASN A 54 -14.88 0.43 21.12
C ASN A 54 -15.71 -0.84 21.35
N VAL A 55 -17.02 -0.70 21.48
CA VAL A 55 -17.96 -1.82 21.64
C VAL A 55 -19.11 -1.78 20.63
N VAL A 56 -19.45 -0.58 20.15
CA VAL A 56 -20.56 -0.39 19.21
C VAL A 56 -20.13 -0.85 17.82
N ASP A 57 -20.97 -1.69 17.21
CA ASP A 57 -20.77 -2.19 15.85
C ASP A 57 -21.22 -1.17 14.81
N SER A 58 -20.42 -0.12 14.65
CA SER A 58 -20.59 0.94 13.66
C SER A 58 -19.39 1.03 12.71
N HIS A 59 -19.46 1.92 11.72
CA HIS A 59 -18.36 2.20 10.81
C HIS A 59 -17.91 3.67 10.94
N PRO A 60 -16.80 3.95 11.64
CA PRO A 60 -15.93 3.02 12.38
C PRO A 60 -16.56 2.55 13.71
N PRO A 61 -16.04 1.47 14.32
CA PRO A 61 -16.36 1.10 15.69
C PRO A 61 -16.07 2.25 16.65
N ARG A 62 -16.91 2.38 17.68
CA ARG A 62 -16.81 3.48 18.65
C ARG A 62 -17.17 3.03 20.07
N PRO A 63 -16.77 3.77 21.11
CA PRO A 63 -17.27 3.56 22.46
C PRO A 63 -18.75 3.97 22.57
N LEU A 64 -19.36 3.63 23.72
CA LEU A 64 -20.69 4.11 24.05
C LEU A 64 -20.66 5.62 24.36
N HIS A 65 -21.72 6.32 24.00
CA HIS A 65 -21.93 7.72 24.39
C HIS A 65 -22.31 7.79 25.87
N ILE A 66 -21.37 8.25 26.69
CA ILE A 66 -21.44 8.24 28.15
C ILE A 66 -20.87 9.56 28.68
N GLU A 67 -21.42 10.05 29.79
CA GLU A 67 -20.95 11.27 30.44
C GLU A 67 -19.49 11.12 30.91
N GLU A 68 -18.72 12.21 30.86
CA GLU A 68 -17.26 12.20 31.12
C GLU A 68 -16.88 11.50 32.44
N ARG A 69 -17.66 11.73 33.50
CA ARG A 69 -17.45 11.17 34.84
C ARG A 69 -17.56 9.64 34.92
N TYR A 70 -18.10 8.99 33.90
CA TYR A 70 -18.35 7.55 33.86
C TYR A 70 -17.53 6.81 32.79
N LYS A 71 -16.67 7.50 32.03
CA LYS A 71 -15.96 6.89 30.90
C LYS A 71 -15.02 5.74 31.29
N ASP A 72 -14.40 5.84 32.46
CA ASP A 72 -13.46 4.84 32.99
C ASP A 72 -14.16 3.69 33.71
N LEU A 73 -15.49 3.76 33.91
CA LEU A 73 -16.22 2.64 34.50
C LEU A 73 -16.13 1.42 33.60
N SER A 74 -15.93 0.26 34.23
CA SER A 74 -15.94 -1.02 33.54
C SER A 74 -17.36 -1.37 33.07
N LEU A 75 -17.48 -2.02 31.91
CA LEU A 75 -18.74 -2.39 31.30
C LEU A 75 -19.52 -3.44 32.12
N ASP A 76 -18.83 -4.25 32.93
CA ASP A 76 -19.47 -5.17 33.87
C ASP A 76 -20.36 -4.49 34.92
N ASN A 77 -20.17 -3.17 35.15
CA ASN A 77 -21.06 -2.40 36.00
C ASN A 77 -22.49 -2.37 35.46
N LEU A 78 -22.70 -2.52 34.14
CA LEU A 78 -24.02 -2.60 33.50
C LEU A 78 -24.67 -3.98 33.63
N PHE A 79 -24.02 -4.94 34.29
CA PHE A 79 -24.56 -6.28 34.46
C PHE A 79 -25.32 -6.43 35.78
N HIS A 80 -26.32 -7.29 35.73
CA HIS A 80 -27.01 -7.87 36.86
C HIS A 80 -26.63 -9.35 36.95
N TYR A 81 -26.09 -9.76 38.10
CA TYR A 81 -25.68 -11.13 38.35
C TYR A 81 -26.74 -11.85 39.18
N ASN A 82 -27.39 -12.86 38.58
CA ASN A 82 -28.34 -13.73 39.27
C ASN A 82 -27.77 -15.16 39.33
N GLY A 83 -26.93 -15.43 40.33
CA GLY A 83 -26.23 -16.69 40.49
C GLY A 83 -25.28 -16.97 39.32
N SER A 84 -25.61 -17.99 38.51
CA SER A 84 -24.86 -18.36 37.30
C SER A 84 -25.29 -17.60 36.03
N SER A 85 -26.39 -16.85 36.08
CA SER A 85 -26.88 -16.05 34.95
C SER A 85 -26.36 -14.62 35.02
N THR A 86 -26.01 -14.06 33.87
CA THR A 86 -25.64 -12.64 33.70
C THR A 86 -26.61 -12.01 32.72
N SER A 87 -27.26 -10.93 33.13
CA SER A 87 -28.17 -10.15 32.29
C SER A 87 -27.78 -8.67 32.33
N TRP A 88 -28.29 -7.91 31.37
CA TRP A 88 -28.19 -6.46 31.40
C TRP A 88 -29.02 -5.89 32.56
N ASP A 89 -28.52 -4.85 33.22
CA ASP A 89 -29.22 -4.07 34.23
C ASP A 89 -29.81 -2.81 33.57
N ASP A 90 -31.10 -2.86 33.24
CA ASP A 90 -31.79 -1.76 32.54
C ASP A 90 -31.75 -0.43 33.31
N SER A 91 -31.75 -0.47 34.65
CA SER A 91 -31.70 0.74 35.48
C SER A 91 -30.36 1.45 35.32
N LYS A 92 -29.26 0.66 35.33
CA LYS A 92 -27.92 1.20 35.14
C LYS A 92 -27.66 1.62 33.70
N ILE A 93 -28.21 0.92 32.71
CA ILE A 93 -28.12 1.35 31.30
C ILE A 93 -28.79 2.71 31.13
N GLN A 94 -29.98 2.91 31.70
CA GLN A 94 -30.68 4.20 31.66
C GLN A 94 -29.91 5.30 32.39
N GLN A 95 -29.23 4.97 33.49
CA GLN A 95 -28.45 5.93 34.27
C GLN A 95 -27.13 6.35 33.59
N TYR A 96 -26.38 5.42 33.01
CA TYR A 96 -25.01 5.67 32.57
C TYR A 96 -24.87 5.89 31.06
N VAL A 97 -25.78 5.34 30.25
CA VAL A 97 -25.64 5.29 28.79
C VAL A 97 -26.65 6.22 28.13
N ASN A 98 -26.20 6.98 27.13
CA ASN A 98 -27.09 7.81 26.34
C ASN A 98 -28.18 6.97 25.66
N PRO A 99 -29.45 7.44 25.63
CA PRO A 99 -30.55 6.74 24.96
C PRO A 99 -30.27 6.30 23.51
N SER A 100 -29.43 7.03 22.77
CA SER A 100 -29.06 6.66 21.39
C SER A 100 -28.39 5.30 21.28
N ASP A 101 -27.76 4.83 22.35
CA ASP A 101 -26.93 3.63 22.37
C ASP A 101 -27.61 2.43 23.07
N HIS A 102 -28.80 2.62 23.66
CA HIS A 102 -29.52 1.57 24.38
C HIS A 102 -29.83 0.36 23.50
N ASP A 103 -30.23 0.59 22.24
CA ASP A 103 -30.55 -0.48 21.29
C ASP A 103 -29.31 -1.29 20.88
N TYR A 104 -28.14 -0.65 20.82
CA TYR A 104 -26.89 -1.37 20.56
C TYR A 104 -26.55 -2.31 21.70
N ILE A 105 -26.70 -1.84 22.95
CA ILE A 105 -26.44 -2.67 24.14
C ILE A 105 -27.33 -3.90 24.17
N ARG A 106 -28.63 -3.71 23.92
CA ARG A 106 -29.61 -4.80 23.96
C ARG A 106 -29.39 -5.88 22.89
N ARG A 107 -28.70 -5.56 21.79
CA ARG A 107 -28.35 -6.52 20.74
C ARG A 107 -27.19 -7.44 21.14
N PHE A 108 -26.41 -7.09 22.16
CA PHE A 108 -25.31 -7.92 22.59
C PHE A 108 -25.80 -9.09 23.45
N TYR A 109 -25.45 -10.30 23.00
CA TYR A 109 -25.65 -11.51 23.76
C TYR A 109 -24.58 -11.64 24.84
N LEU A 110 -25.01 -11.70 26.11
CA LEU A 110 -24.14 -12.03 27.23
C LEU A 110 -23.99 -13.55 27.33
N SER A 111 -22.75 -14.02 27.30
CA SER A 111 -22.47 -15.46 27.41
C SER A 111 -22.82 -15.98 28.81
N LYS A 112 -23.57 -17.10 28.87
CA LYS A 112 -23.84 -17.82 30.15
C LYS A 112 -22.56 -18.30 30.83
N ILE A 113 -21.52 -18.58 30.04
CA ILE A 113 -20.20 -18.96 30.53
C ILE A 113 -19.33 -17.71 30.54
N ARG A 114 -18.78 -17.35 31.71
CA ARG A 114 -17.82 -16.25 31.82
C ARG A 114 -16.59 -16.57 30.97
N LYS A 115 -16.41 -15.79 29.91
CA LYS A 115 -15.25 -15.83 29.02
C LYS A 115 -14.58 -14.45 29.10
N PRO A 116 -13.26 -14.38 28.95
CA PRO A 116 -12.59 -13.08 28.88
C PRO A 116 -13.08 -12.31 27.65
N ASP A 117 -13.11 -10.98 27.78
CA ASP A 117 -13.35 -10.07 26.66
C ASP A 117 -12.31 -10.30 25.54
N LYS A 118 -12.70 -10.01 24.30
CA LYS A 118 -11.82 -10.20 23.13
C LYS A 118 -11.79 -8.97 22.25
N LEU A 119 -10.59 -8.53 21.87
CA LEU A 119 -10.41 -7.51 20.84
C LEU A 119 -10.41 -8.16 19.46
N ILE A 120 -11.23 -7.66 18.55
CA ILE A 120 -11.32 -8.11 17.15
C ILE A 120 -11.16 -6.95 16.17
N TRP A 121 -10.81 -7.30 14.94
CA TRP A 121 -10.90 -6.40 13.79
C TRP A 121 -12.31 -6.42 13.21
N ASN A 122 -12.97 -5.26 13.08
CA ASN A 122 -14.39 -5.22 12.72
C ASN A 122 -14.68 -5.58 11.25
N TYR A 123 -13.67 -5.53 10.37
CA TYR A 123 -13.85 -5.60 8.91
C TYR A 123 -13.52 -6.97 8.30
N ASN A 124 -13.39 -8.01 9.12
CA ASN A 124 -13.27 -9.40 8.66
C ASN A 124 -14.16 -10.30 9.52
N THR A 125 -14.80 -11.29 8.91
CA THR A 125 -15.75 -12.20 9.58
C THR A 125 -15.11 -13.07 10.67
N ASN A 126 -13.82 -13.39 10.54
CA ASN A 126 -13.05 -14.13 11.54
C ASN A 126 -12.50 -13.22 12.67
N GLY A 127 -12.71 -11.91 12.58
CA GLY A 127 -12.20 -10.93 13.54
C GLY A 127 -10.69 -10.67 13.47
N GLU A 128 -9.99 -11.24 12.48
CA GLU A 128 -8.54 -11.07 12.33
C GLU A 128 -8.22 -9.86 11.45
N TYR A 129 -7.12 -9.18 11.75
CA TYR A 129 -6.63 -8.10 10.90
C TYR A 129 -5.94 -8.66 9.65
N THR A 130 -6.23 -8.07 8.49
CA THR A 130 -5.41 -8.26 7.28
C THR A 130 -5.03 -6.90 6.72
N VAL A 131 -3.86 -6.83 6.06
CA VAL A 131 -3.43 -5.58 5.39
C VAL A 131 -4.48 -5.11 4.39
N ARG A 132 -5.17 -6.05 3.72
CA ARG A 132 -6.25 -5.74 2.78
C ARG A 132 -7.42 -5.03 3.45
N SER A 133 -7.91 -5.54 4.59
CA SER A 133 -9.05 -4.92 5.29
C SER A 133 -8.64 -3.63 6.00
N GLY A 134 -7.41 -3.54 6.50
CA GLY A 134 -6.82 -2.29 6.99
C GLY A 134 -6.73 -1.20 5.92
N TYR A 135 -6.25 -1.55 4.72
CA TYR A 135 -6.21 -0.63 3.58
C TYR A 135 -7.61 -0.21 3.13
N TRP A 136 -8.55 -1.16 3.06
CA TRP A 136 -9.94 -0.84 2.73
C TRP A 136 -10.54 0.14 3.74
N PHE A 137 -10.32 -0.08 5.03
CA PHE A 137 -10.79 0.83 6.08
C PHE A 137 -10.19 2.22 5.93
N LEU A 138 -8.86 2.33 5.73
CA LEU A 138 -8.18 3.61 5.48
C LEU A 138 -8.81 4.42 4.35
N THR A 139 -9.27 3.78 3.28
CA THR A 139 -9.81 4.48 2.11
C THR A 139 -11.34 4.66 2.12
N HIS A 140 -12.04 4.12 3.13
CA HIS A 140 -13.51 4.17 3.23
C HIS A 140 -13.97 4.70 4.60
N ASP A 141 -13.10 5.35 5.34
CA ASP A 141 -13.45 5.99 6.61
C ASP A 141 -14.21 7.31 6.34
N PRO A 142 -15.48 7.43 6.74
CA PRO A 142 -16.29 8.61 6.42
C PRO A 142 -15.88 9.86 7.22
N TYR A 143 -15.04 9.71 8.25
CA TYR A 143 -14.56 10.80 9.11
C TYR A 143 -13.09 11.12 8.86
N ASP A 144 -12.46 10.48 7.87
CA ASP A 144 -11.08 10.81 7.52
C ASP A 144 -11.05 11.84 6.39
N ASP A 145 -10.62 13.06 6.72
CA ASP A 145 -10.43 14.15 5.75
C ASP A 145 -9.12 14.01 4.98
N THR A 146 -8.42 12.87 5.07
CA THR A 146 -7.19 12.67 4.31
C THR A 146 -7.47 12.74 2.81
N PRO A 147 -6.59 13.43 2.04
CA PRO A 147 -6.73 13.46 0.60
C PRO A 147 -6.77 12.03 0.04
N PRO A 148 -7.62 11.74 -0.95
CA PRO A 148 -7.69 10.42 -1.54
C PRO A 148 -6.30 9.99 -2.00
N ILE A 149 -5.89 8.78 -1.61
CA ILE A 149 -4.59 8.22 -1.98
C ILE A 149 -4.56 8.12 -3.52
N ASN A 150 -3.67 8.89 -4.14
CA ASN A 150 -3.47 8.82 -5.58
C ASN A 150 -3.15 7.39 -6.00
N ARG A 151 -3.85 6.90 -7.02
CA ARG A 151 -3.60 5.55 -7.53
C ARG A 151 -2.12 5.42 -7.92
N PRO A 152 -1.47 4.29 -7.59
CA PRO A 152 -0.09 4.06 -8.00
C PRO A 152 0.07 4.21 -9.52
N HIS A 153 1.19 4.77 -9.98
CA HIS A 153 1.45 4.92 -11.41
C HIS A 153 1.34 3.59 -12.16
N GLY A 154 0.78 3.64 -13.37
CA GLY A 154 0.65 2.51 -14.27
C GLY A 154 -0.52 1.59 -13.95
N SER A 155 -1.13 1.03 -15.00
CA SER A 155 -2.38 0.28 -14.87
C SER A 155 -2.20 -1.08 -14.17
N PRO A 156 -3.12 -1.49 -13.26
CA PRO A 156 -3.08 -2.80 -12.62
C PRO A 156 -3.06 -3.96 -13.63
N GLU A 157 -3.79 -3.83 -14.73
CA GLU A 157 -3.93 -4.86 -15.77
C GLU A 157 -2.58 -5.11 -16.46
N LEU A 158 -1.84 -4.06 -16.78
CA LEU A 158 -0.50 -4.19 -17.37
C LEU A 158 0.48 -4.80 -16.37
N LYS A 159 0.41 -4.41 -15.08
CA LYS A 159 1.25 -5.00 -14.03
C LYS A 159 1.02 -6.50 -13.90
N THR A 160 -0.23 -6.95 -13.92
CA THR A 160 -0.58 -8.37 -13.90
C THR A 160 -0.03 -9.11 -15.13
N LYS A 161 -0.19 -8.53 -16.33
CA LYS A 161 0.39 -9.09 -17.56
C LYS A 161 1.92 -9.24 -17.45
N ILE A 162 2.62 -8.24 -16.92
CA ILE A 162 4.09 -8.28 -16.73
C ILE A 162 4.52 -9.43 -15.80
N TRP A 163 3.79 -9.65 -14.71
CA TRP A 163 4.12 -10.73 -13.76
C TRP A 163 3.91 -12.12 -14.35
N ASN A 164 2.94 -12.27 -15.25
CA ASN A 164 2.63 -13.53 -15.93
C ASN A 164 3.52 -13.85 -17.13
N LEU A 165 4.45 -12.95 -17.51
CA LEU A 165 5.34 -13.20 -18.66
C LEU A 165 6.25 -14.42 -18.41
N PRO A 166 6.55 -15.25 -19.43
CA PRO A 166 7.52 -16.34 -19.30
C PRO A 166 8.97 -15.83 -19.46
N ILE A 167 9.37 -14.82 -18.69
CA ILE A 167 10.71 -14.19 -18.76
C ILE A 167 11.41 -14.21 -17.39
N MET A 168 12.71 -13.91 -17.38
CA MET A 168 13.49 -13.86 -16.13
C MET A 168 12.86 -12.90 -15.11
N PRO A 169 12.78 -13.28 -13.82
CA PRO A 169 12.20 -12.44 -12.76
C PRO A 169 12.81 -11.03 -12.68
N LYS A 170 14.13 -10.91 -12.95
CA LYS A 170 14.83 -9.62 -12.98
C LYS A 170 14.23 -8.64 -14.01
N LEU A 171 13.83 -9.15 -15.18
CA LEU A 171 13.25 -8.34 -16.25
C LEU A 171 11.81 -7.96 -15.89
N LYS A 172 11.02 -8.90 -15.35
CA LYS A 172 9.66 -8.62 -14.83
C LYS A 172 9.69 -7.47 -13.83
N HIS A 173 10.57 -7.57 -12.84
CA HIS A 173 10.72 -6.56 -11.80
C HIS A 173 11.15 -5.21 -12.38
N PHE A 174 12.09 -5.20 -13.33
CA PHE A 174 12.52 -3.98 -14.00
C PHE A 174 11.39 -3.28 -14.77
N ILE A 175 10.62 -4.01 -15.58
CA ILE A 175 9.51 -3.44 -16.35
C ILE A 175 8.39 -2.97 -15.40
N TRP A 176 8.09 -3.74 -14.37
CA TRP A 176 7.16 -3.34 -13.31
C TRP A 176 7.60 -2.04 -12.62
N ARG A 177 8.90 -1.87 -12.34
CA ARG A 177 9.44 -0.64 -11.78
C ARG A 177 9.34 0.54 -12.75
N ALA A 178 9.58 0.31 -14.04
CA ALA A 178 9.41 1.33 -15.08
C ALA A 178 7.96 1.83 -15.11
N LEU A 179 7.01 0.91 -15.18
CA LEU A 179 5.58 1.22 -15.20
C LEU A 179 5.09 1.88 -13.90
N SER A 180 5.69 1.52 -12.76
CA SER A 180 5.33 2.05 -11.43
C SER A 180 6.01 3.39 -11.09
N GLY A 181 6.77 4.02 -11.99
CA GLY A 181 7.47 5.28 -11.68
C GLY A 181 8.63 5.12 -10.69
N ALA A 182 9.14 3.90 -10.53
CA ALA A 182 10.10 3.51 -9.49
C ALA A 182 11.55 3.40 -10.01
N LEU A 183 11.81 3.78 -11.26
CA LEU A 183 13.17 3.96 -11.77
C LEU A 183 13.71 5.33 -11.37
N ALA A 184 15.01 5.37 -11.05
CA ALA A 184 15.71 6.57 -10.60
C ALA A 184 16.14 7.45 -11.78
N THR A 185 15.17 7.96 -12.55
CA THR A 185 15.42 9.01 -13.55
C THR A 185 15.43 10.38 -12.90
N LYS A 186 16.14 11.36 -13.46
CA LYS A 186 16.28 12.68 -12.86
C LYS A 186 14.94 13.39 -12.66
N GLU A 187 13.97 13.23 -13.56
CA GLU A 187 12.60 13.71 -13.37
C GLU A 187 11.98 13.14 -12.08
N ARG A 188 12.05 11.82 -11.89
CA ARG A 188 11.48 11.13 -10.72
C ARG A 188 12.21 11.41 -9.41
N LEU A 189 13.47 11.82 -9.49
CA LEU A 189 14.25 12.25 -8.34
C LEU A 189 13.88 13.70 -7.96
N THR A 190 13.64 14.55 -8.95
CA THR A 190 13.17 15.93 -8.76
C THR A 190 11.79 15.96 -8.12
N THR A 191 10.85 15.11 -8.57
CA THR A 191 9.52 14.98 -7.93
C THR A 191 9.58 14.48 -6.49
N ARG A 192 10.71 13.90 -6.06
CA ARG A 192 10.95 13.44 -4.68
C ARG A 192 11.74 14.48 -3.85
N GLY A 193 11.85 15.72 -4.34
CA GLY A 193 12.47 16.83 -3.62
C GLY A 193 13.98 16.94 -3.77
N MET A 194 14.62 16.12 -4.62
CA MET A 194 16.05 16.29 -4.88
C MET A 194 16.29 17.44 -5.86
N ARG A 195 17.12 18.41 -5.44
CA ARG A 195 17.49 19.57 -6.25
C ARG A 195 18.59 19.21 -7.24
N ILE A 196 18.20 18.60 -8.35
CA ILE A 196 19.10 18.23 -9.45
C ILE A 196 18.56 18.73 -10.77
N ASP A 197 19.44 18.93 -11.75
CA ASP A 197 19.04 19.23 -13.11
C ASP A 197 18.32 18.01 -13.74
N PRO A 198 17.05 18.17 -14.19
CA PRO A 198 16.24 17.08 -14.74
C PRO A 198 16.71 16.62 -16.14
N THR A 199 17.65 17.31 -16.78
CA THR A 199 18.07 17.03 -18.16
C THR A 199 18.69 15.63 -18.32
N CYS A 200 18.28 14.92 -19.36
CA CYS A 200 18.76 13.58 -19.69
C CYS A 200 20.29 13.54 -19.87
N PRO A 201 21.02 12.67 -19.13
CA PRO A 201 22.47 12.62 -19.16
C PRO A 201 23.04 12.06 -20.48
N ARG A 202 22.17 11.47 -21.32
CA ARG A 202 22.53 10.91 -22.62
C ARG A 202 22.41 11.94 -23.74
N CYS A 203 21.23 12.53 -23.90
CA CYS A 203 20.95 13.43 -25.03
C CYS A 203 21.14 14.92 -24.70
N HIS A 204 21.16 15.29 -23.42
CA HIS A 204 21.28 16.68 -22.95
C HIS A 204 20.25 17.66 -23.53
N SER A 205 19.14 17.15 -24.08
CA SER A 205 18.16 17.96 -24.84
C SER A 205 16.80 18.06 -24.16
N PHE A 206 16.38 17.01 -23.44
CA PHE A 206 15.05 16.93 -22.82
C PHE A 206 15.14 16.42 -21.38
N ASN A 207 14.08 16.62 -20.60
CA ASN A 207 13.96 16.07 -19.26
C ASN A 207 13.99 14.55 -19.27
N GLU A 208 14.67 13.97 -18.29
CA GLU A 208 14.85 12.53 -18.16
C GLU A 208 13.63 11.86 -17.53
N SER A 209 12.57 11.69 -18.32
CA SER A 209 11.48 10.80 -17.96
C SER A 209 11.84 9.33 -18.17
N ILE A 210 11.08 8.43 -17.54
CA ILE A 210 11.24 6.99 -17.77
C ILE A 210 10.99 6.65 -19.25
N ASN A 211 9.96 7.25 -19.85
CA ASN A 211 9.66 7.05 -21.25
C ASN A 211 10.79 7.57 -22.14
N HIS A 212 11.31 8.75 -21.83
CA HIS A 212 12.43 9.33 -22.56
C HIS A 212 13.67 8.45 -22.49
N ALA A 213 14.09 8.07 -21.28
CA ALA A 213 15.29 7.25 -21.10
C ALA A 213 15.24 5.91 -21.83
N LEU A 214 14.05 5.32 -22.01
CA LEU A 214 13.86 3.97 -22.58
C LEU A 214 13.41 3.93 -24.05
N PHE A 215 12.74 4.97 -24.54
CA PHE A 215 12.06 4.95 -25.85
C PHE A 215 12.36 6.17 -26.71
N THR A 216 12.15 7.39 -26.19
CA THR A 216 12.19 8.62 -27.03
C THR A 216 13.52 9.36 -27.02
N CYS A 217 14.46 9.01 -26.14
CA CYS A 217 15.82 9.51 -26.19
C CYS A 217 16.50 9.06 -27.49
N LEU A 218 17.19 9.99 -28.17
CA LEU A 218 17.89 9.71 -29.43
C LEU A 218 18.73 8.42 -29.38
N PHE A 219 19.49 8.24 -28.29
CA PHE A 219 20.23 7.00 -28.05
C PHE A 219 19.36 5.74 -28.01
N ALA A 220 18.25 5.78 -27.28
CA ALA A 220 17.33 4.65 -27.17
C ALA A 220 16.68 4.34 -28.52
N THR A 221 16.20 5.36 -29.23
CA THR A 221 15.62 5.23 -30.57
C THR A 221 16.60 4.60 -31.55
N MET A 222 17.88 4.99 -31.52
CA MET A 222 18.92 4.36 -32.33
C MET A 222 19.12 2.88 -31.96
N ALA A 223 19.18 2.56 -30.66
CA ALA A 223 19.34 1.18 -30.21
C ALA A 223 18.14 0.29 -30.63
N TRP A 224 16.92 0.81 -30.55
CA TRP A 224 15.70 0.15 -31.07
C TRP A 224 15.77 -0.13 -32.57
N ARG A 225 16.21 0.84 -33.37
CA ARG A 225 16.36 0.67 -34.83
C ARG A 225 17.44 -0.35 -35.19
N LEU A 226 18.54 -0.40 -34.44
CA LEU A 226 19.67 -1.29 -34.70
C LEU A 226 19.46 -2.73 -34.21
N ALA A 227 18.56 -2.96 -33.25
CA ALA A 227 18.24 -4.31 -32.78
C ALA A 227 17.46 -5.16 -33.80
N ASP A 228 17.11 -4.57 -34.96
CA ASP A 228 16.44 -5.18 -36.12
C ASP A 228 15.25 -6.09 -35.77
N VAL A 229 14.44 -5.65 -34.81
CA VAL A 229 13.13 -6.24 -34.63
C VAL A 229 12.26 -5.62 -35.71
N THR A 230 12.04 -6.34 -36.80
CA THR A 230 11.21 -5.93 -37.96
C THR A 230 9.88 -5.30 -37.57
N LEU A 231 9.31 -5.70 -36.43
CA LEU A 231 8.08 -5.17 -35.84
C LEU A 231 8.18 -3.73 -35.32
N PHE A 232 9.38 -3.27 -34.92
CA PHE A 232 9.58 -1.92 -34.37
C PHE A 232 10.08 -0.91 -35.39
N ARG A 233 10.39 -1.34 -36.61
CA ARG A 233 10.87 -0.46 -37.69
C ARG A 233 9.86 0.65 -38.02
N ASN A 234 8.58 0.36 -37.85
CA ASN A 234 7.47 1.28 -38.11
C ASN A 234 6.80 1.83 -36.83
N LEU A 235 7.37 1.55 -35.65
CA LEU A 235 6.75 1.99 -34.40
C LEU A 235 7.05 3.44 -34.13
N GLN A 236 6.02 4.28 -34.17
CA GLN A 236 6.06 5.57 -33.51
C GLN A 236 5.91 5.31 -32.01
N MET A 237 7.00 5.55 -31.27
CA MET A 237 6.97 5.49 -29.81
C MET A 237 6.07 6.60 -29.29
N SER A 238 5.12 6.23 -28.43
CA SER A 238 4.25 7.17 -27.74
C SER A 238 5.03 7.95 -26.67
N ASP A 239 4.49 9.09 -26.26
CA ASP A 239 4.94 9.81 -25.07
C ASP A 239 4.56 9.09 -23.76
N SER A 240 3.69 8.07 -23.85
CA SER A 240 3.25 7.25 -22.72
C SER A 240 4.07 5.95 -22.58
N ILE A 241 4.72 5.81 -21.41
CA ILE A 241 5.40 4.56 -21.02
C ILE A 241 4.44 3.36 -20.99
N ALA A 242 3.17 3.58 -20.61
CA ALA A 242 2.19 2.52 -20.52
C ALA A 242 1.79 1.99 -21.90
N GLU A 243 1.63 2.89 -22.88
CA GLU A 243 1.32 2.53 -24.27
C GLU A 243 2.49 1.78 -24.92
N ASN A 244 3.72 2.28 -24.74
CA ASN A 244 4.91 1.61 -25.27
C ASN A 244 5.09 0.21 -24.67
N ILE A 245 4.89 0.03 -23.36
CA ILE A 245 4.93 -1.29 -22.72
C ILE A 245 3.79 -2.18 -23.21
N ASN A 246 2.57 -1.66 -23.31
CA ASN A 246 1.43 -2.43 -23.82
C ASN A 246 1.70 -2.93 -25.25
N HIS A 247 2.28 -2.08 -26.10
CA HIS A 247 2.66 -2.45 -27.45
C HIS A 247 3.66 -3.62 -27.45
N ILE A 248 4.72 -3.55 -26.64
CA ILE A 248 5.68 -4.67 -26.49
C ILE A 248 4.98 -5.95 -26.04
N LEU A 249 4.05 -5.86 -25.08
CA LEU A 249 3.31 -7.03 -24.58
C LEU A 249 2.43 -7.66 -25.68
N THR A 250 1.85 -6.86 -26.57
CA THR A 250 1.05 -7.39 -27.69
C THR A 250 1.88 -8.22 -28.66
N LEU A 251 3.18 -7.95 -28.78
CA LEU A 251 4.08 -8.74 -29.65
C LEU A 251 4.17 -10.21 -29.24
N LEU A 252 3.98 -10.53 -27.95
CA LEU A 252 3.94 -11.93 -27.51
C LEU A 252 2.80 -12.74 -28.17
N GLN A 253 1.75 -12.07 -28.62
CA GLN A 253 0.59 -12.68 -29.24
C GLN A 253 0.77 -12.91 -30.75
N HIS A 254 1.79 -12.29 -31.37
CA HIS A 254 2.06 -12.48 -32.79
C HIS A 254 2.65 -13.88 -33.04
N LYS A 255 1.99 -14.63 -33.93
CA LYS A 255 2.39 -15.99 -34.31
C LYS A 255 3.51 -16.03 -35.34
N THR A 256 3.77 -14.92 -36.02
CA THR A 256 4.73 -14.83 -37.13
C THR A 256 6.15 -14.53 -36.71
N ILE A 257 6.40 -14.31 -35.41
CA ILE A 257 7.71 -13.96 -34.86
C ILE A 257 8.26 -15.06 -33.96
N THR A 258 9.58 -15.21 -33.97
CA THR A 258 10.29 -16.21 -33.17
C THR A 258 10.23 -15.86 -31.68
N ASP A 259 10.43 -16.85 -30.82
CA ASP A 259 10.49 -16.62 -29.37
C ASP A 259 11.65 -15.70 -28.98
N PHE A 260 12.76 -15.75 -29.72
CA PHE A 260 13.86 -14.80 -29.56
C PHE A 260 13.40 -13.35 -29.84
N GLN A 261 12.69 -13.11 -30.95
CA GLN A 261 12.16 -11.79 -31.30
C GLN A 261 11.14 -11.29 -30.27
N LYS A 262 10.36 -12.20 -29.66
CA LYS A 262 9.45 -11.88 -28.55
C LYS A 262 10.17 -11.41 -27.29
N LEU A 263 11.36 -11.96 -27.02
CA LEU A 263 12.14 -11.68 -25.80
C LEU A 263 13.07 -10.47 -25.92
N LEU A 264 13.55 -10.21 -27.13
CA LEU A 264 14.52 -9.15 -27.43
C LEU A 264 14.13 -7.75 -26.91
N PRO A 265 12.87 -7.28 -27.02
CA PRO A 265 12.46 -5.98 -26.49
C PRO A 265 12.74 -5.80 -24.99
N TYR A 266 12.53 -6.85 -24.19
CA TYR A 266 12.74 -6.79 -22.74
C TYR A 266 14.22 -6.70 -22.38
N TRP A 267 15.07 -7.44 -23.10
CA TRP A 267 16.52 -7.37 -22.95
C TRP A 267 17.08 -6.04 -23.43
N LEU A 268 16.57 -5.53 -24.54
CA LEU A 268 16.99 -4.23 -25.07
C LEU A 268 16.65 -3.10 -24.10
N LEU A 269 15.44 -3.07 -23.55
CA LEU A 269 15.07 -2.10 -22.50
C LEU A 269 16.02 -2.16 -21.30
N TRP A 270 16.35 -3.37 -20.85
CA TRP A 270 17.30 -3.56 -19.76
C TRP A 270 18.70 -3.06 -20.11
N ARG A 271 19.18 -3.33 -21.33
CA ARG A 271 20.49 -2.87 -21.81
C ARG A 271 20.54 -1.34 -21.99
N ILE A 272 19.49 -0.72 -22.52
CA ILE A 272 19.36 0.74 -22.62
C ILE A 272 19.44 1.36 -21.22
N TRP A 273 18.71 0.80 -20.25
CA TRP A 273 18.77 1.27 -18.86
C TRP A 273 20.17 1.12 -18.25
N LYS A 274 20.86 0.01 -18.49
CA LYS A 274 22.24 -0.20 -18.04
C LYS A 274 23.22 0.77 -18.70
N ALA A 275 23.09 1.02 -20.01
CA ALA A 275 23.90 1.98 -20.74
C ALA A 275 23.68 3.41 -20.22
N ARG A 276 22.44 3.77 -19.87
CA ARG A 276 22.16 5.03 -19.17
C ARG A 276 22.88 5.09 -17.83
N ASN A 277 22.78 4.04 -17.01
CA ASN A 277 23.40 4.03 -15.68
C ASN A 277 24.93 4.09 -15.76
N ASN A 278 25.55 3.48 -16.77
CA ASN A 278 26.99 3.60 -16.98
C ASN A 278 27.45 5.03 -17.25
N VAL A 279 26.63 5.85 -17.93
CA VAL A 279 26.93 7.27 -18.09
C VAL A 279 26.87 8.01 -16.76
N VAL A 280 25.88 7.71 -15.93
CA VAL A 280 25.66 8.40 -14.65
C VAL A 280 26.71 8.02 -13.59
N PHE A 281 27.05 6.73 -13.48
CA PHE A 281 27.88 6.23 -12.39
C PHE A 281 29.35 6.01 -12.77
N ASN A 282 29.62 5.72 -14.05
CA ASN A 282 30.96 5.34 -14.52
C ASN A 282 31.52 6.31 -15.57
N ASN A 283 30.79 7.39 -15.90
CA ASN A 283 31.12 8.31 -17.00
C ASN A 283 31.38 7.60 -18.35
N PHE A 284 30.79 6.42 -18.55
CA PHE A 284 31.05 5.58 -19.71
C PHE A 284 29.88 5.60 -20.70
N ARG A 285 30.15 6.05 -21.93
CA ARG A 285 29.16 6.20 -23.00
C ARG A 285 29.20 5.03 -23.97
N GLU A 286 28.35 4.04 -23.73
CA GLU A 286 28.13 2.92 -24.66
C GLU A 286 27.47 3.36 -25.97
N SER A 287 27.92 2.81 -27.10
CA SER A 287 27.32 3.05 -28.41
C SER A 287 25.96 2.33 -28.54
N PRO A 288 25.02 2.88 -29.34
CA PRO A 288 23.75 2.22 -29.63
C PRO A 288 23.92 0.82 -30.20
N THR A 289 24.89 0.66 -31.12
CA THR A 289 25.22 -0.63 -31.76
C THR A 289 25.63 -1.68 -30.75
N ASN A 290 26.55 -1.36 -29.84
CA ASN A 290 26.99 -2.31 -28.82
C ASN A 290 25.86 -2.67 -27.87
N THR A 291 24.96 -1.73 -27.57
CA THR A 291 23.80 -1.96 -26.71
C THR A 291 22.80 -2.92 -27.38
N ALA A 292 22.54 -2.74 -28.68
CA ALA A 292 21.71 -3.63 -29.48
C ALA A 292 22.32 -5.04 -29.58
N LEU A 293 23.59 -5.16 -29.93
CA LEU A 293 24.28 -6.46 -30.02
C LEU A 293 24.27 -7.21 -28.68
N ARG A 294 24.54 -6.51 -27.56
CA ARG A 294 24.51 -7.10 -26.20
C ARG A 294 23.11 -7.49 -25.72
N SER A 295 22.05 -7.02 -26.38
CA SER A 295 20.67 -7.44 -26.08
C SER A 295 20.28 -8.74 -26.79
N GLN A 296 21.03 -9.09 -27.84
CA GLN A 296 20.83 -10.30 -28.64
C GLN A 296 21.68 -11.49 -28.14
N ALA A 297 22.71 -11.22 -27.35
CA ALA A 297 23.57 -12.21 -26.69
C ALA A 297 23.03 -12.61 -25.31
#